data_AF-A0A8B9Q458-F1
#
_entry.id   AF-A0A8B9Q458-F1
#
_cell.length_a   1.000
_cell.length_b   1.000
_cell.length_c   1.000
_cell.angle_alpha   90.00
_cell.angle_beta   90.00
_cell.angle_gamma   90.00
#
_symmetry.space_group_name_H-M   'P 1'
#
loop_
_entity.id
_entity.type
_entity.pdbx_description
1 polymer ?
#
loop_
_entity_poly.entity_id
_entity_poly.type
_entity_poly.pdbx_seq_one_letter_code
_entity_poly.pdbx_strand_id
1 'polypeptide(L)'
;MIQTLEQFTVDICKHFMTTFSQVAYVKTYVQEVPWQRLQENGVPHIHSFICVPDGIRFCEAEQCRNGPLVVFAGIKDLKLMKTTQSGFEGFYKNEHTTLPERNDRILCAELFCKWSYGECRDFDFDCIWNKVRECVLEAFSGPPDCGEYSPSYQKTVNCIQMCILSKVPEVSSFLLSTFYLNNIEY
;
A
#
# COMPACT_ATOMS: atom_id res chain seq x y z
N MET A 1 22.28 0.82 -13.58
CA MET A 1 21.02 1.56 -13.36
C MET A 1 20.10 0.60 -12.62
N ILE A 2 19.47 1.03 -11.53
CA ILE A 2 18.47 0.19 -10.83
C ILE A 2 17.22 0.17 -11.72
N GLN A 3 16.81 -1.01 -12.19
CA GLN A 3 15.63 -1.16 -13.04
C GLN A 3 14.34 -1.06 -12.23
N THR A 4 14.26 -1.82 -11.12
CA THR A 4 13.17 -1.75 -10.13
C THR A 4 13.75 -1.90 -8.73
N LEU A 5 13.02 -1.42 -7.71
CA LEU A 5 13.44 -1.57 -6.31
C LEU A 5 13.50 -3.04 -5.90
N GLU A 6 12.53 -3.84 -6.35
CA GLU A 6 12.40 -5.27 -6.08
C GLU A 6 13.57 -6.07 -6.68
N GLN A 7 13.99 -5.74 -7.90
CA GLN A 7 15.16 -6.39 -8.49
C GLN A 7 16.43 -6.05 -7.68
N PHE A 8 16.55 -4.81 -7.23
CA PHE A 8 17.69 -4.38 -6.41
C PHE A 8 17.77 -5.11 -5.06
N THR A 9 16.63 -5.30 -4.38
CA THR A 9 16.59 -6.07 -3.12
C THR A 9 16.91 -7.56 -3.35
N VAL A 10 16.41 -8.13 -4.45
CA VAL A 10 16.75 -9.48 -4.89
C VAL A 10 18.26 -9.64 -5.14
N ASP A 11 18.89 -8.69 -5.82
CA ASP A 11 20.33 -8.75 -6.14
C ASP A 11 21.19 -8.69 -4.89
N ILE A 12 20.82 -7.86 -3.91
CA ILE A 12 21.51 -7.80 -2.61
C ILE A 12 21.36 -9.12 -1.85
N CYS A 13 20.14 -9.67 -1.78
CA CYS A 13 19.91 -10.96 -1.11
C CYS A 13 20.74 -12.09 -1.75
N LYS A 14 20.73 -12.17 -3.08
CA LYS A 14 21.53 -13.15 -3.83
C LYS A 14 23.03 -12.95 -3.58
N HIS A 15 23.52 -11.72 -3.59
CA HIS A 15 24.94 -11.44 -3.36
C HIS A 15 25.42 -11.98 -2.01
N PHE A 16 24.73 -11.67 -0.91
CA PHE A 16 25.14 -12.15 0.42
C PHE A 16 25.01 -13.67 0.56
N MET A 17 23.96 -14.26 -0.01
CA MET A 17 23.76 -15.71 0.03
C MET A 17 24.81 -16.46 -0.77
N THR A 18 25.22 -15.98 -1.96
CA THR A 18 26.23 -16.68 -2.77
C THR A 18 27.66 -16.43 -2.32
N THR A 19 27.95 -15.25 -1.76
CA THR A 19 29.32 -14.85 -1.41
C THR A 19 29.82 -15.46 -0.10
N PHE A 20 28.94 -15.60 0.90
CA PHE A 20 29.34 -16.00 2.25
C PHE A 20 28.60 -17.27 2.66
N SER A 21 29.32 -18.38 2.84
CA SER A 21 28.70 -19.67 3.20
C SER A 21 28.09 -19.69 4.60
N GLN A 22 28.61 -18.87 5.52
CA GLN A 22 28.13 -18.77 6.91
C GLN A 22 26.83 -17.97 7.08
N VAL A 23 26.40 -17.22 6.06
CA VAL A 23 25.18 -16.40 6.16
C VAL A 23 23.95 -17.32 6.19
N ALA A 24 23.17 -17.28 7.26
CA ALA A 24 22.01 -18.15 7.41
C ALA A 24 20.71 -17.51 6.85
N TYR A 25 20.63 -16.18 6.88
CA TYR A 25 19.43 -15.42 6.51
C TYR A 25 19.84 -14.02 6.03
N VAL A 26 19.14 -13.51 5.02
CA VAL A 26 19.28 -12.14 4.53
C VAL A 26 17.89 -11.54 4.40
N LYS A 27 17.74 -10.32 4.90
CA LYS A 27 16.57 -9.48 4.70
C LYS A 27 17.03 -8.11 4.23
N THR A 28 16.41 -7.62 3.17
CA THR A 28 16.63 -6.28 2.63
C THR A 28 15.32 -5.51 2.66
N TYR A 29 15.42 -4.22 2.93
CA TYR A 29 14.30 -3.28 2.89
C TYR A 29 14.77 -2.04 2.12
N VAL A 30 14.01 -1.66 1.10
CA VAL A 30 14.29 -0.46 0.31
C VAL A 30 13.00 0.33 0.20
N GLN A 31 13.10 1.65 0.38
CA GLN A 31 12.01 2.58 0.14
C GLN A 31 12.42 3.57 -0.95
N GLU A 32 11.46 3.95 -1.77
CA GLU A 32 11.65 4.98 -2.78
C GLU A 32 11.51 6.37 -2.13
N VAL A 33 12.32 7.33 -2.57
CA VAL A 33 12.02 8.75 -2.34
C VAL A 33 11.13 9.19 -3.50
N PRO A 34 9.88 9.65 -3.26
CA PRO A 34 8.88 9.85 -4.32
C PRO A 34 9.13 11.14 -5.12
N TRP A 35 10.22 11.14 -5.87
CA TRP A 35 10.56 12.20 -6.80
C TRP A 35 9.68 12.11 -8.04
N GLN A 36 8.88 13.16 -8.27
CA GLN A 36 8.13 13.33 -9.51
C GLN A 36 8.82 14.38 -10.37
N ARG A 37 8.86 14.14 -11.69
CA ARG A 37 9.43 15.11 -12.63
C ARG A 37 8.60 16.38 -12.58
N LEU A 38 9.26 17.53 -12.36
CA LEU A 38 8.59 18.82 -12.36
C LEU A 38 7.94 19.06 -13.72
N GLN A 39 6.69 19.50 -13.75
CA GLN A 39 5.99 19.85 -14.98
C GLN A 39 5.51 21.30 -14.92
N GLU A 40 5.73 22.04 -15.99
CA GLU A 40 5.24 23.42 -16.16
C GLU A 40 4.40 23.48 -17.45
N ASN A 41 3.13 23.87 -17.34
CA ASN A 41 2.19 23.90 -18.47
C ASN A 41 2.11 22.56 -19.25
N GLY A 42 2.20 21.43 -18.53
CA GLY A 42 2.21 20.08 -19.13
C GLY A 42 3.55 19.68 -19.78
N VAL A 43 4.56 20.54 -19.75
CA VAL A 43 5.89 20.24 -20.27
C VAL A 43 6.79 19.71 -19.15
N PRO A 44 7.34 18.49 -19.27
CA PRO A 44 8.24 17.93 -18.27
C PRO A 44 9.61 18.63 -18.28
N HIS A 45 10.08 19.09 -17.12
CA HIS A 45 11.41 19.65 -16.97
C HIS A 45 12.49 18.58 -17.20
N ILE A 46 13.58 18.94 -17.88
CA ILE A 46 14.61 17.98 -18.30
C ILE A 46 15.39 17.36 -17.12
N HIS A 47 15.56 18.10 -16.02
CA HIS A 47 16.39 17.66 -14.88
C HIS A 47 15.90 18.16 -13.51
N SER A 48 14.66 18.65 -13.40
CA SER A 48 14.12 19.14 -12.12
C SER A 48 13.00 18.24 -11.62
N PHE A 49 12.94 18.07 -10.31
CA PHE A 49 12.04 17.14 -9.64
C PHE A 49 11.46 17.80 -8.39
N ILE A 50 10.26 17.38 -8.01
CA ILE A 50 9.58 17.74 -6.77
C ILE A 50 9.31 16.46 -5.98
N CYS A 51 9.46 16.51 -4.66
CA CYS A 51 9.15 15.38 -3.79
C CYS A 51 7.67 15.44 -3.41
N VAL A 52 6.88 14.46 -3.86
CA VAL A 52 5.42 14.41 -3.64
C VAL A 52 5.04 13.08 -3.00
N PRO A 53 4.82 13.04 -1.68
CA PRO A 53 4.47 11.80 -0.99
C PRO A 53 2.97 11.51 -1.12
N ASP A 54 2.57 10.86 -2.20
CA ASP A 54 1.20 10.39 -2.48
C ASP A 54 1.02 8.88 -2.28
N GLY A 55 1.82 8.33 -1.35
CA GLY A 55 2.01 6.90 -1.12
C GLY A 55 3.44 6.48 -1.44
N ILE A 56 4.22 6.14 -0.41
CA ILE A 56 5.64 5.78 -0.55
C ILE A 56 5.75 4.29 -0.90
N ARG A 57 6.30 4.01 -2.09
CA ARG A 57 6.68 2.65 -2.49
C ARG A 57 7.82 2.12 -1.62
N PHE A 58 7.68 0.89 -1.17
CA PHE A 58 8.78 0.14 -0.58
C PHE A 58 8.73 -1.32 -1.01
N CYS A 59 9.86 -2.00 -0.89
CA CYS A 59 9.93 -3.44 -1.08
C CYS A 59 10.87 -4.10 -0.06
N GLU A 60 10.66 -5.40 0.12
CA GLU A 60 11.52 -6.26 0.93
C GLU A 60 11.85 -7.52 0.14
N ALA A 61 13.07 -8.03 0.27
CA ALA A 61 13.39 -9.38 -0.15
C ALA A 61 13.99 -10.14 1.03
N GLU A 62 13.55 -11.37 1.21
CA GLU A 62 13.96 -12.24 2.30
C GLU A 62 14.38 -13.60 1.76
N GLN A 63 15.48 -14.14 2.27
CA GLN A 63 15.94 -15.49 1.93
C GLN A 63 16.59 -16.15 3.14
N CYS A 64 16.19 -17.40 3.42
CA CYS A 64 16.94 -18.31 4.28
C CYS A 64 17.94 -19.12 3.44
N ARG A 65 19.04 -19.58 4.05
CA ARG A 65 19.96 -20.52 3.41
C ARG A 65 19.19 -21.76 2.94
N ASN A 66 19.33 -22.12 1.67
CA ASN A 66 18.61 -23.23 1.02
C ASN A 66 17.07 -23.08 1.00
N GLY A 67 16.54 -21.91 1.36
CA GLY A 67 15.12 -21.58 1.27
C GLY A 67 14.80 -20.74 0.03
N PRO A 68 13.50 -20.56 -0.26
CA PRO A 68 13.07 -19.71 -1.36
C PRO A 68 13.43 -18.24 -1.08
N LEU A 69 13.67 -17.49 -2.17
CA LEU A 69 13.73 -16.03 -2.13
C LEU A 69 12.30 -15.50 -2.25
N VAL A 70 11.86 -14.81 -1.21
CA VAL A 70 10.51 -14.23 -1.12
C VAL A 70 10.61 -12.72 -1.30
N VAL A 71 9.77 -12.16 -2.16
CA VAL A 71 9.72 -10.71 -2.41
C VAL A 71 8.40 -10.14 -1.93
N PHE A 72 8.48 -8.99 -1.28
CA PHE A 72 7.35 -8.20 -0.84
C PHE A 72 7.43 -6.81 -1.45
N ALA A 73 6.29 -6.22 -1.73
CA ALA A 73 6.17 -4.81 -2.06
C ALA A 73 5.08 -4.17 -1.22
N GLY A 74 5.06 -2.84 -1.22
CA GLY A 74 4.12 -2.11 -0.40
C GLY A 74 3.98 -0.64 -0.74
N ILE A 75 2.96 -0.05 -0.12
CA ILE A 75 2.66 1.37 -0.13
C ILE A 75 2.51 1.78 1.33
N LYS A 76 3.26 2.77 1.79
CA LYS A 76 3.09 3.35 3.13
C LYS A 76 2.83 4.84 3.04
N ASP A 77 2.39 5.42 4.15
CA ASP A 77 2.14 6.85 4.29
C ASP A 77 1.13 7.41 3.27
N LEU A 78 0.28 6.54 2.71
CA LEU A 78 -0.78 6.89 1.77
C LEU A 78 -1.97 7.46 2.55
N LYS A 79 -2.14 8.77 2.49
CA LYS A 79 -3.20 9.48 3.21
C LYS A 79 -4.39 9.70 2.29
N LEU A 80 -5.55 9.15 2.66
CA LEU A 80 -6.81 9.31 1.94
C LEU A 80 -7.88 9.91 2.85
N MET A 81 -8.77 10.69 2.26
CA MET A 81 -9.93 11.27 2.93
C MET A 81 -11.13 11.27 2.01
N LYS A 82 -12.30 10.94 2.56
CA LYS A 82 -13.59 11.32 1.98
C LYS A 82 -14.44 12.03 3.03
N THR A 83 -15.17 13.05 2.60
CA THR A 83 -15.90 13.98 3.49
C THR A 83 -17.32 13.52 3.81
N THR A 84 -17.80 12.48 3.14
CA THR A 84 -19.13 11.89 3.27
C THR A 84 -19.08 10.42 2.83
N GLN A 85 -20.22 9.76 2.67
CA GLN A 85 -20.34 8.35 2.24
C GLN A 85 -19.58 7.41 3.19
N SER A 86 -19.55 7.75 4.48
CA SER A 86 -19.06 6.88 5.55
C SER A 86 -19.96 7.00 6.75
N GLY A 87 -20.41 5.87 7.28
CA GLY A 87 -21.11 5.80 8.55
C GLY A 87 -20.39 4.92 9.56
N PHE A 88 -20.90 4.93 10.77
CA PHE A 88 -20.61 3.98 11.83
C PHE A 88 -21.77 3.94 12.81
N GLU A 89 -22.56 2.88 12.70
CA GLU A 89 -23.80 2.65 13.44
C GLU A 89 -23.99 1.15 13.69
N GLY A 90 -24.91 0.79 14.60
CA GLY A 90 -25.20 -0.59 14.94
C GLY A 90 -24.10 -1.31 15.73
N PHE A 91 -23.14 -0.58 16.30
CA PHE A 91 -22.13 -1.15 17.19
C PHE A 91 -22.72 -1.47 18.57
N TYR A 92 -22.11 -2.43 19.26
CA TYR A 92 -22.52 -2.81 20.61
C TYR A 92 -22.36 -1.64 21.59
N LYS A 93 -23.39 -1.39 22.40
CA LYS A 93 -23.44 -0.32 23.40
C LYS A 93 -23.49 -0.92 24.80
N ASN A 94 -22.65 -0.41 25.69
CA ASN A 94 -22.59 -0.74 27.12
C ASN A 94 -22.47 0.54 27.99
N GLU A 95 -22.31 0.40 29.31
CA GLU A 95 -22.18 1.56 30.22
C GLU A 95 -20.98 2.49 29.92
N HIS A 96 -20.02 2.06 29.10
CA HIS A 96 -18.85 2.84 28.70
C HIS A 96 -18.98 3.47 27.30
N THR A 97 -20.10 3.24 26.61
CA THR A 97 -20.28 3.71 25.23
C THR A 97 -20.83 5.13 25.21
N THR A 98 -19.96 6.09 24.92
CA THR A 98 -20.33 7.51 24.75
C THR A 98 -20.38 7.96 23.29
N LEU A 99 -19.82 7.15 22.38
CA LEU A 99 -19.77 7.46 20.97
C LEU A 99 -21.18 7.47 20.37
N PRO A 100 -21.65 8.58 19.78
CA PRO A 100 -22.92 8.60 19.08
C PRO A 100 -22.81 7.90 17.73
N GLU A 101 -23.92 7.31 17.28
CA GLU A 101 -24.00 6.79 15.92
C GLU A 101 -23.99 7.93 14.89
N ARG A 102 -23.43 7.64 13.72
CA ARG A 102 -23.33 8.56 12.60
C ARG A 102 -23.61 7.77 11.33
N ASN A 103 -24.64 8.16 10.59
CA ASN A 103 -24.90 7.64 9.25
C ASN A 103 -24.10 8.40 8.18
N ASP A 104 -23.52 9.56 8.52
CA ASP A 104 -22.53 10.26 7.70
C ASP A 104 -21.43 10.89 8.58
N ARG A 105 -20.18 10.78 8.15
CA ARG A 105 -18.97 11.32 8.80
C ARG A 105 -17.80 11.39 7.82
N ILE A 106 -16.81 12.22 8.15
CA ILE A 106 -15.51 12.18 7.50
C ILE A 106 -14.82 10.84 7.80
N LEU A 107 -14.26 10.22 6.76
CA LEU A 107 -13.32 9.11 6.88
C LEU A 107 -11.94 9.57 6.41
N CYS A 108 -10.99 9.66 7.34
CA CYS A 108 -9.59 9.96 7.04
C CYS A 108 -8.69 8.82 7.54
N ALA A 109 -7.84 8.32 6.66
CA ALA A 109 -6.99 7.17 6.94
C ALA A 109 -5.60 7.36 6.35
N GLU A 110 -4.59 6.92 7.11
CA GLU A 110 -3.25 6.66 6.61
C GLU A 110 -3.09 5.15 6.42
N LEU A 111 -2.83 4.74 5.18
CA LEU A 111 -2.77 3.34 4.78
C LEU A 111 -1.33 2.83 4.72
N PHE A 112 -1.15 1.62 5.23
CA PHE A 112 0.02 0.77 5.06
C PHE A 112 -0.41 -0.54 4.38
N CYS A 113 -0.02 -0.70 3.13
CA CYS A 113 -0.25 -1.89 2.32
C CYS A 113 1.07 -2.65 2.19
N LYS A 114 1.05 -3.96 2.46
CA LYS A 114 2.18 -4.85 2.17
C LYS A 114 1.66 -6.14 1.56
N TRP A 115 2.24 -6.57 0.45
CA TRP A 115 1.88 -7.83 -0.19
C TRP A 115 3.11 -8.66 -0.49
N SER A 116 2.90 -9.98 -0.59
CA SER A 116 3.92 -10.93 -1.01
C SER A 116 3.63 -11.43 -2.42
N TYR A 117 4.66 -11.47 -3.26
CA TYR A 117 4.62 -12.16 -4.55
C TYR A 117 4.79 -13.68 -4.41
N GLY A 118 5.07 -14.18 -3.20
CA GLY A 118 5.49 -15.56 -2.98
C GLY A 118 6.92 -15.78 -3.49
N GLU A 119 7.13 -16.87 -4.25
CA GLU A 119 8.41 -17.12 -4.91
C GLU A 119 8.69 -16.08 -5.99
N CYS A 120 9.90 -15.53 -5.99
CA CYS A 120 10.34 -14.55 -6.98
C CYS A 120 10.25 -15.12 -8.41
N ARG A 121 9.49 -14.45 -9.28
CA ARG A 121 9.44 -14.68 -10.73
C ARG A 121 9.80 -13.40 -11.47
N ASP A 122 9.90 -13.48 -12.79
CA ASP A 122 10.06 -12.30 -13.65
C ASP A 122 8.71 -11.58 -13.76
N PHE A 123 8.48 -10.64 -12.83
CA PHE A 123 7.26 -9.86 -12.74
C PHE A 123 7.51 -8.42 -13.18
N ASP A 124 6.50 -7.81 -13.82
CA ASP A 124 6.46 -6.36 -14.00
C ASP A 124 6.03 -5.68 -12.69
N PHE A 125 7.00 -5.47 -11.80
CA PHE A 125 6.78 -4.92 -10.47
C PHE A 125 6.12 -3.54 -10.50
N ASP A 126 6.48 -2.70 -11.47
CA ASP A 126 5.95 -1.34 -11.61
C ASP A 126 4.47 -1.37 -12.01
N CYS A 127 4.13 -2.20 -13.00
CA CYS A 127 2.74 -2.41 -13.40
C CYS A 127 1.89 -2.95 -12.24
N ILE A 128 2.40 -3.95 -11.51
CA ILE A 128 1.66 -4.53 -10.38
C ILE A 128 1.49 -3.51 -9.26
N TRP A 129 2.53 -2.76 -8.90
CA TRP A 129 2.45 -1.73 -7.86
C TRP A 129 1.40 -0.66 -8.20
N ASN A 130 1.40 -0.18 -9.45
CA ASN A 130 0.41 0.79 -9.94
C ASN A 130 -1.00 0.22 -9.86
N LYS A 131 -1.20 -1.04 -10.29
CA LYS A 131 -2.51 -1.70 -10.25
C LYS A 131 -3.03 -1.89 -8.82
N VAL A 132 -2.15 -2.24 -7.88
CA VAL A 132 -2.49 -2.32 -6.45
C VAL A 132 -2.92 -0.94 -5.93
N ARG A 133 -2.16 0.12 -6.24
CA ARG A 133 -2.50 1.50 -5.85
C ARG A 133 -3.86 1.92 -6.41
N GLU A 134 -4.13 1.63 -7.68
CA GLU A 134 -5.44 1.90 -8.31
C GLU A 134 -6.57 1.16 -7.59
N CYS A 135 -6.40 -0.13 -7.26
CA CYS A 135 -7.40 -0.89 -6.53
C CYS A 135 -7.70 -0.29 -5.14
N VAL A 136 -6.67 0.21 -4.44
CA VAL A 136 -6.83 0.89 -3.16
C VAL A 136 -7.66 2.16 -3.32
N LEU A 137 -7.32 3.01 -4.30
CA LEU A 137 -8.02 4.27 -4.55
C LEU A 137 -9.47 4.05 -4.98
N GLU A 138 -9.71 3.10 -5.88
CA GLU A 138 -11.04 2.71 -6.36
C GLU A 138 -11.92 2.21 -5.21
N ALA A 139 -11.45 1.25 -4.42
CA ALA A 139 -12.23 0.66 -3.33
C ALA A 139 -12.42 1.60 -2.13
N PHE A 140 -11.55 2.60 -1.95
CA PHE A 140 -11.74 3.63 -0.92
C PHE A 140 -12.78 4.68 -1.35
N SER A 141 -12.72 5.11 -2.61
CA SER A 141 -13.44 6.29 -3.10
C SER A 141 -14.79 5.96 -3.74
N GLY A 142 -14.89 4.83 -4.44
CA GLY A 142 -16.02 4.53 -5.31
C GLY A 142 -16.02 5.37 -6.60
N PRO A 143 -17.12 5.36 -7.37
CA PRO A 143 -17.26 6.14 -8.60
C PRO A 143 -17.09 7.66 -8.34
N PRO A 144 -16.34 8.41 -9.17
CA PRO A 144 -16.06 9.84 -8.91
C PRO A 144 -17.30 10.74 -8.85
N ASP A 145 -18.41 10.34 -9.45
CA ASP A 145 -19.66 11.10 -9.55
C ASP A 145 -20.61 10.90 -8.37
N CYS A 146 -20.55 9.76 -7.68
CA CYS A 146 -21.48 9.43 -6.59
C CYS A 146 -20.82 8.85 -5.32
N GLY A 147 -19.55 8.48 -5.40
CA GLY A 147 -18.81 7.80 -4.34
C GLY A 147 -19.41 6.44 -3.97
N GLU A 148 -18.89 5.82 -2.92
CA GLU A 148 -19.44 4.58 -2.37
C GLU A 148 -19.56 4.66 -0.85
N TYR A 149 -20.76 4.34 -0.34
CA TYR A 149 -21.03 4.32 1.09
C TYR A 149 -20.26 3.19 1.78
N SER A 150 -19.55 3.52 2.86
CA SER A 150 -18.90 2.54 3.72
C SER A 150 -19.53 2.55 5.12
N PRO A 151 -20.17 1.44 5.56
CA PRO A 151 -20.81 1.35 6.87
C PRO A 151 -19.81 1.19 8.01
N SER A 152 -18.58 0.80 7.71
CA SER A 152 -17.52 0.64 8.70
C SER A 152 -16.16 0.68 8.04
N TYR A 153 -15.18 1.06 8.85
CA TYR A 153 -13.79 1.06 8.43
C TYR A 153 -13.32 -0.35 7.98
N GLN A 154 -13.70 -1.38 8.74
CA GLN A 154 -13.39 -2.77 8.45
C GLN A 154 -13.97 -3.23 7.10
N LYS A 155 -15.15 -2.72 6.72
CA LYS A 155 -15.72 -3.00 5.40
C LYS A 155 -14.86 -2.41 4.29
N THR A 156 -14.39 -1.17 4.42
CA THR A 156 -13.47 -0.56 3.44
C THR A 156 -12.18 -1.36 3.30
N VAL A 157 -11.56 -1.78 4.42
CA VAL A 157 -10.37 -2.66 4.41
C VAL A 157 -10.63 -3.93 3.60
N ASN A 158 -11.73 -4.61 3.90
CA ASN A 158 -12.08 -5.84 3.22
C ASN A 158 -12.33 -5.61 1.73
N CYS A 159 -13.04 -4.54 1.34
CA CYS A 159 -13.25 -4.19 -0.07
C CYS A 159 -11.92 -3.96 -0.81
N ILE A 160 -10.97 -3.23 -0.20
CA ILE A 160 -9.63 -3.03 -0.78
C ILE A 160 -8.93 -4.37 -0.98
N GLN A 161 -8.89 -5.23 0.05
CA GLN A 161 -8.24 -6.54 -0.04
C GLN A 161 -8.86 -7.41 -1.13
N MET A 162 -10.19 -7.48 -1.20
CA MET A 162 -10.90 -8.27 -2.21
C MET A 162 -10.72 -7.71 -3.63
N CYS A 163 -10.70 -6.39 -3.78
CA CYS A 163 -10.43 -5.74 -5.07
C CYS A 163 -9.03 -6.12 -5.58
N ILE A 164 -8.00 -6.02 -4.73
CA ILE A 164 -6.63 -6.38 -5.08
C ILE A 164 -6.51 -7.86 -5.41
N LEU A 165 -7.00 -8.76 -4.56
CA LEU A 165 -6.89 -10.20 -4.77
C LEU A 165 -7.64 -10.68 -6.02
N SER A 166 -8.70 -9.97 -6.43
CA SER A 166 -9.44 -10.30 -7.66
C SER A 166 -8.77 -9.77 -8.93
N LYS A 167 -8.12 -8.59 -8.87
CA LYS A 167 -7.53 -7.93 -10.04
C LYS A 167 -6.04 -8.23 -10.22
N VAL A 168 -5.32 -8.66 -9.18
CA VAL A 168 -3.86 -8.82 -9.18
C VAL A 168 -3.47 -10.26 -8.80
N PRO A 169 -3.51 -11.22 -9.75
CA PRO A 169 -3.28 -12.64 -9.47
C PRO A 169 -1.85 -12.96 -9.01
N GLU A 170 -0.89 -12.06 -9.24
CA GLU A 170 0.50 -12.18 -8.79
C GLU A 170 0.65 -11.98 -7.27
N VAL A 171 -0.36 -11.41 -6.60
CA VAL A 171 -0.36 -11.21 -5.14
C VAL A 171 -0.81 -12.49 -4.44
N SER A 172 0.13 -13.15 -3.76
CA SER A 172 -0.14 -14.39 -3.01
C SER A 172 -0.82 -14.15 -1.65
N SER A 173 -0.46 -13.05 -0.99
CA SER A 173 -1.01 -12.65 0.30
C SER A 173 -0.91 -11.14 0.46
N PHE A 174 -1.87 -10.56 1.18
CA PHE A 174 -1.99 -9.11 1.36
C PHE A 174 -2.27 -8.76 2.81
N LEU A 175 -1.42 -7.89 3.37
CA LEU A 175 -1.61 -7.25 4.66
C LEU A 175 -2.00 -5.79 4.44
N LEU A 176 -3.15 -5.40 5.01
CA LEU A 176 -3.58 -4.02 5.11
C LEU A 176 -3.56 -3.63 6.58
N SER A 177 -2.78 -2.60 6.92
CA SER A 177 -2.75 -1.97 8.23
C SER A 177 -2.97 -0.49 8.07
N THR A 178 -3.65 0.13 9.02
CA THR A 178 -4.20 1.46 8.80
C THR A 178 -4.34 2.20 10.09
N PHE A 179 -4.03 3.49 10.04
CA PHE A 179 -4.12 4.38 11.19
C PHE A 179 -5.26 5.35 10.93
N TYR A 180 -6.23 5.36 11.84
CA TYR A 180 -7.34 6.31 11.78
C TYR A 180 -6.83 7.67 12.23
N LEU A 181 -6.91 8.64 11.32
CA LEU A 181 -6.64 10.03 11.66
C LEU A 181 -7.96 10.61 12.16
N ASN A 182 -8.11 10.64 13.50
CA ASN A 182 -9.30 11.19 14.14
C ASN A 182 -9.47 12.67 13.77
N ASN A 183 -10.49 12.96 12.97
CA ASN A 183 -11.06 14.30 12.90
C ASN A 183 -12.17 14.37 13.94
N ILE A 184 -11.84 14.90 15.12
CA ILE A 184 -12.86 15.31 16.09
C ILE A 184 -13.40 16.65 15.59
N GLU A 185 -14.54 16.61 14.90
CA GLU A 185 -15.35 17.81 14.74
C GLU A 185 -15.93 18.14 16.13
N TYR A 186 -15.55 19.32 16.66
CA TYR A 186 -16.20 19.93 17.82
C TYR A 186 -17.52 20.59 17.43
#